data_AF-A0A534X8S6-F1
#
_entry.id   AF-A0A534X8S6-F1
#
_cell.length_a   1.000
_cell.length_b   1.000
_cell.length_c   1.000
_cell.angle_alpha   90.00
_cell.angle_beta   90.00
_cell.angle_gamma   90.00
#
_symmetry.space_group_name_H-M   'P 1'
#
loop_
_entity.id
_entity.type
_entity.pdbx_description
1 polymer ?
#
loop_
_entity_poly.entity_id
_entity_poly.type
_entity_poly.pdbx_seq_one_letter_code
_entity_poly.pdbx_strand_id
1 'polypeptide(L)'
;MRCQRAQKLMTAAVDGELSPRRRRALDGHVAVCAACRRELGVTERMLAALEGLPTEAPVSASLEQATLRRVRLAAAGEVERAPASRWKLWLPVPVFALGTAAVLALAIGIVRRTDQMPGTLLLPAHRAAQAPPRPTRAPSRMVKVPPPAEPPAKLAEAPDLFMDLPIIRNLDKLTHFEAIQTTTLDDESATPDGQEPPSNG
;
A
#
# COMPACT_ATOMS: atom_id res chain seq x y z
N MET A 1 11.04 28.46 32.43
CA MET A 1 11.82 28.15 31.20
C MET A 1 12.09 29.44 30.42
N ARG A 2 12.95 29.41 29.40
CA ARG A 2 13.20 30.56 28.50
C ARG A 2 12.18 30.62 27.36
N CYS A 3 11.86 31.82 26.87
CA CYS A 3 10.86 32.05 25.81
C CYS A 3 11.16 31.25 24.53
N GLN A 4 12.41 31.22 24.07
CA GLN A 4 12.81 30.45 22.88
C GLN A 4 12.48 28.95 23.02
N ARG A 5 12.62 28.39 24.23
CA ARG A 5 12.25 26.99 24.49
C ARG A 5 10.74 26.81 24.57
N ALA A 6 10.02 27.78 25.13
CA ALA A 6 8.56 27.76 25.15
C ALA A 6 8.00 27.76 23.73
N GLN A 7 8.46 28.67 22.87
CA GLN A 7 8.06 28.77 21.46
C GLN A 7 8.26 27.46 20.70
N LYS A 8 9.42 26.82 20.85
CA LYS A 8 9.68 25.49 20.26
C LYS A 8 8.72 24.40 20.73
N LEU A 9 8.18 24.52 21.94
CA LEU A 9 7.23 23.55 22.49
C LEU A 9 5.78 23.87 22.09
N MET A 10 5.47 25.07 21.56
CA MET A 10 4.09 25.47 21.25
C MET A 10 3.48 24.63 20.11
N THR A 11 4.23 24.35 19.04
CA THR A 11 3.75 23.51 17.93
C THR A 11 3.38 22.11 18.41
N ALA A 12 4.29 21.44 19.11
CA ALA A 12 4.00 20.14 19.72
C ALA A 12 2.89 20.20 20.79
N ALA A 13 2.64 21.36 21.40
CA ALA A 13 1.55 21.52 22.36
C ALA A 13 0.18 21.55 21.68
N VAL A 14 0.13 22.26 20.55
CA VAL A 14 -1.03 22.37 19.66
C VAL A 14 -1.41 21.01 19.09
N ASP A 15 -0.42 20.24 18.64
CA ASP A 15 -0.63 18.90 18.05
C ASP A 15 -0.92 17.82 19.11
N GLY A 16 -0.91 18.18 20.41
CA GLY A 16 -1.15 17.23 21.50
C GLY A 16 0.01 16.28 21.81
N GLU A 17 1.20 16.52 21.26
CA GLU A 17 2.37 15.64 21.32
C GLU A 17 3.28 15.87 22.54
N LEU A 18 2.98 16.87 23.38
CA LEU A 18 3.78 17.14 24.57
C LEU A 18 3.54 16.12 25.69
N SER A 19 4.64 15.60 26.26
CA SER A 19 4.56 14.85 27.51
C SER A 19 3.99 15.70 28.66
N PRO A 20 3.31 15.09 29.66
CA PRO A 20 2.66 15.85 30.74
C PRO A 20 3.59 16.80 31.50
N ARG A 21 4.86 16.41 31.65
CA ARG A 21 5.89 17.25 32.29
C ARG A 21 6.19 18.49 31.44
N ARG A 22 6.33 18.33 30.12
CA ARG A 22 6.62 19.45 29.21
C ARG A 22 5.42 20.37 29.08
N ARG A 23 4.21 19.81 29.04
CA ARG A 23 2.96 20.57 29.05
C ARG A 23 2.85 21.47 30.28
N ARG A 24 2.98 20.90 31.50
CA ARG A 24 2.97 21.70 32.74
C ARG A 24 4.03 22.79 32.77
N ALA A 25 5.23 22.49 32.26
CA ALA A 25 6.28 23.49 32.18
C ALA A 25 5.86 24.65 31.27
N LEU A 26 5.33 24.35 30.07
CA LEU A 26 4.88 25.32 29.09
C LEU A 26 3.74 26.17 29.63
N ASP A 27 2.72 25.53 30.20
CA ASP A 27 1.58 26.20 30.83
C ASP A 27 2.03 27.17 31.93
N GLY A 28 2.98 26.74 32.78
CA GLY A 28 3.56 27.60 33.81
C GLY A 28 4.31 28.81 33.25
N HIS A 29 4.98 28.69 32.10
CA HIS A 29 5.63 29.83 31.45
C HIS A 29 4.63 30.76 30.78
N VAL A 30 3.64 30.19 30.08
CA VAL A 30 2.56 30.93 29.44
C VAL A 30 1.75 31.68 30.50
N ALA A 31 1.56 31.16 31.72
CA ALA A 31 0.89 31.88 32.80
C ALA A 31 1.56 33.21 33.17
N VAL A 32 2.88 33.33 33.03
CA VAL A 32 3.64 34.53 33.42
C VAL A 32 4.14 35.39 32.24
N CYS A 33 4.32 34.81 31.05
CA CYS A 33 4.84 35.52 29.89
C CYS A 33 3.73 36.00 28.95
N ALA A 34 3.47 37.31 28.91
CA ALA A 34 2.46 37.90 28.03
C ALA A 34 2.75 37.73 26.53
N ALA A 35 4.02 37.77 26.13
CA ALA A 35 4.42 37.57 24.74
C ALA A 35 4.07 36.14 24.27
N CYS A 36 4.48 35.12 25.04
CA CYS A 36 4.20 33.73 24.72
C CYS A 36 2.71 33.38 24.81
N ARG A 37 1.92 34.01 25.70
CA ARG A 37 0.45 33.89 25.68
C ARG A 37 -0.16 34.38 24.38
N ARG A 38 0.25 35.56 23.94
CA ARG A 38 -0.30 36.15 22.71
C ARG A 38 0.03 35.28 21.51
N GLU A 39 1.27 34.80 21.43
CA GLU A 39 1.72 33.93 20.34
C GLU A 39 0.92 32.63 20.29
N LEU A 40 0.83 31.91 21.41
CA LEU A 40 0.05 30.67 21.48
C LEU A 40 -1.44 30.91 21.15
N GLY A 41 -2.03 31.97 21.70
CA GLY A 41 -3.42 32.31 21.44
C GLY A 41 -3.71 32.74 19.99
N VAL A 42 -2.72 33.26 19.25
CA VAL A 42 -2.86 33.49 17.80
C VAL A 42 -2.95 32.16 17.07
N THR A 43 -2.06 31.21 17.38
CA THR A 43 -2.07 29.87 16.77
C THR A 43 -3.35 29.11 17.08
N GLU A 44 -3.80 29.10 18.34
CA GLU A 44 -5.05 28.44 18.74
C GLU A 44 -6.28 29.03 18.01
N ARG A 45 -6.35 30.36 17.86
CA ARG A 45 -7.45 30.99 17.10
C ARG A 45 -7.43 30.64 15.62
N MET A 46 -6.24 30.57 15.02
CA MET A 46 -6.09 30.15 13.63
C MET A 46 -6.61 28.72 13.43
N LEU A 47 -6.29 27.81 14.34
CA LEU A 47 -6.74 26.42 14.27
C LEU A 47 -8.24 26.29 14.52
N ALA A 48 -8.78 27.00 15.51
CA ALA A 48 -10.21 27.04 15.75
C ALA A 48 -10.98 27.56 14.51
N ALA A 49 -10.41 28.52 13.78
CA ALA A 49 -10.99 28.99 12.52
C ALA A 49 -10.98 27.90 11.42
N LEU A 50 -9.93 27.07 11.37
CA LEU A 50 -9.84 25.93 10.44
C LEU A 50 -10.81 24.81 10.83
N GLU A 51 -10.97 24.51 12.11
CA GLU A 51 -11.94 23.52 12.61
C GLU A 51 -13.39 23.90 12.30
N GLY A 52 -13.68 25.20 12.22
CA GLY A 52 -14.99 25.70 11.82
C GLY A 52 -15.29 25.58 10.32
N LEU A 53 -14.32 25.18 9.49
CA LEU A 53 -14.54 24.97 8.07
C LEU A 53 -15.25 23.62 7.81
N PRO A 54 -16.10 23.53 6.78
CA PRO A 54 -16.70 22.26 6.39
C PRO A 54 -15.58 21.26 6.05
N THR A 55 -15.44 20.22 6.87
CA THR A 55 -14.44 19.16 6.70
C THR A 55 -14.78 18.26 5.51
N GLU A 56 -16.07 18.17 5.18
CA GLU A 56 -16.57 17.37 4.08
C GLU A 56 -16.85 18.24 2.86
N ALA A 57 -16.12 17.99 1.79
CA ALA A 57 -16.42 18.52 0.47
C ALA A 57 -17.24 17.49 -0.32
N PRO A 58 -18.32 17.89 -1.01
CA PRO A 58 -19.05 16.96 -1.86
C PRO A 58 -18.13 16.46 -2.99
N VAL A 59 -17.97 15.14 -3.06
CA VAL A 59 -17.23 14.48 -4.14
C VAL A 59 -18.18 14.17 -5.27
N SER A 60 -17.76 14.39 -6.53
CA SER A 60 -18.57 14.00 -7.67
C SER A 60 -18.66 12.47 -7.77
N ALA A 61 -19.86 11.94 -8.07
CA ALA A 61 -20.08 10.50 -8.19
C ALA A 61 -19.14 9.85 -9.23
N SER A 62 -18.76 10.58 -10.28
CA SER A 62 -17.82 10.09 -11.29
C SER A 62 -16.41 9.90 -10.74
N LEU A 63 -15.92 10.81 -9.89
CA LEU A 63 -14.61 10.71 -9.26
C LEU A 63 -14.57 9.55 -8.25
N GLU A 64 -15.62 9.41 -7.44
CA GLU A 64 -15.75 8.32 -6.49
C GLU A 64 -15.74 6.96 -7.22
N GLN A 65 -16.59 6.80 -8.24
CA GLN A 65 -16.67 5.56 -9.02
C GLN A 65 -15.36 5.25 -9.74
N ALA A 66 -14.70 6.24 -10.32
CA ALA A 66 -13.40 6.07 -10.98
C ALA A 66 -12.33 5.61 -9.98
N THR A 67 -12.32 6.18 -8.77
CA THR A 67 -11.36 5.85 -7.70
C THR A 67 -11.60 4.45 -7.18
N LEU A 68 -12.84 4.10 -6.83
CA LEU A 68 -13.21 2.76 -6.39
C LEU A 68 -12.92 1.70 -7.45
N ARG A 69 -13.12 2.01 -8.73
CA ARG A 69 -12.74 1.11 -9.83
C ARG A 69 -11.23 0.87 -9.86
N ARG A 70 -10.40 1.91 -9.69
CA ARG A 70 -8.93 1.77 -9.65
C ARG A 70 -8.48 0.93 -8.45
N VAL A 71 -9.04 1.16 -7.26
CA VAL A 71 -8.75 0.37 -6.06
C VAL A 71 -9.08 -1.11 -6.27
N ARG A 72 -10.24 -1.42 -6.85
CA ARG A 72 -10.62 -2.82 -7.17
C ARG A 72 -9.67 -3.49 -8.16
N LEU A 73 -9.23 -2.76 -9.19
CA LEU A 73 -8.28 -3.28 -10.18
C LEU A 73 -6.89 -3.48 -9.58
N ALA A 74 -6.43 -2.58 -8.70
CA ALA A 74 -5.17 -2.74 -7.99
C ALA A 74 -5.20 -3.97 -7.08
N ALA A 75 -6.25 -4.12 -6.27
CA ALA A 75 -6.44 -5.30 -5.43
C ALA A 75 -6.53 -6.61 -6.24
N ALA A 76 -7.21 -6.61 -7.39
CA ALA A 76 -7.29 -7.79 -8.25
C ALA A 76 -5.92 -8.15 -8.87
N GLY A 77 -5.11 -7.15 -9.25
CA GLY A 77 -3.77 -7.36 -9.79
C GLY A 77 -2.74 -7.82 -8.74
N GLU A 78 -3.00 -7.61 -7.45
CA GLU A 78 -2.20 -8.19 -6.36
C GLU A 78 -2.54 -9.67 -6.14
N VAL A 79 -3.83 -10.03 -6.25
CA VAL A 79 -4.29 -11.44 -6.15
C VAL A 79 -3.73 -12.31 -7.29
N GLU A 80 -3.60 -11.77 -8.51
CA GLU A 80 -2.98 -12.48 -9.64
C GLU A 80 -1.44 -12.63 -9.52
N ARG A 81 -0.79 -11.85 -8.65
CA ARG A 81 0.66 -11.95 -8.38
C ARG A 81 1.01 -12.85 -7.19
N ALA A 82 0.02 -13.44 -6.52
CA ALA A 82 0.31 -14.59 -5.67
C ALA A 82 0.99 -15.64 -6.55
N PRO A 83 2.19 -16.16 -6.20
CA PRO A 83 2.87 -17.14 -7.01
C PRO A 83 1.98 -18.37 -7.10
N ALA A 84 1.22 -18.46 -8.19
CA ALA A 84 0.51 -19.67 -8.57
C ALA A 84 1.58 -20.75 -8.57
N SER A 85 1.48 -21.65 -7.60
CA SER A 85 2.41 -22.73 -7.33
C SER A 85 2.63 -23.52 -8.62
N ARG A 86 3.63 -23.09 -9.41
CA ARG A 86 4.11 -23.79 -10.60
C ARG A 86 4.68 -25.16 -10.23
N TRP A 87 4.86 -25.40 -8.93
CA TRP A 87 5.24 -26.68 -8.32
C TRP A 87 4.08 -27.69 -8.24
N LYS A 88 2.81 -27.26 -8.23
CA LYS A 88 1.66 -28.19 -8.27
C LYS A 88 1.40 -28.77 -9.67
N LEU A 89 2.02 -28.22 -10.72
CA LEU A 89 1.86 -28.70 -12.10
C LEU A 89 2.96 -29.67 -12.56
N TRP A 90 3.95 -29.98 -11.70
CA TRP A 90 5.11 -30.83 -12.03
C TRP A 90 5.21 -32.11 -11.18
N LEU A 91 4.20 -32.44 -10.37
CA LEU A 91 4.10 -33.78 -9.80
C LEU A 91 3.42 -34.70 -10.83
N PRO A 92 4.15 -35.64 -11.46
CA PRO A 92 3.52 -36.62 -12.30
C PRO A 92 2.59 -37.47 -11.42
N VAL A 93 1.45 -37.85 -11.99
CA VAL A 93 0.35 -38.55 -11.33
C VAL A 93 0.59 -40.03 -10.95
N PRO A 94 1.72 -40.75 -11.22
CA PRO A 94 1.72 -42.19 -10.95
C PRO A 94 2.03 -42.59 -9.49
N VAL A 95 2.42 -41.68 -8.59
CA VAL A 95 2.78 -42.08 -7.21
C VAL A 95 1.55 -42.37 -6.33
N PHE A 96 0.40 -41.73 -6.59
CA PHE A 96 -0.84 -42.01 -5.84
C PHE A 96 -1.54 -43.31 -6.28
N ALA A 97 -1.18 -43.90 -7.43
CA ALA A 97 -1.76 -45.15 -7.91
C ALA A 97 -1.25 -46.39 -7.14
N LEU A 98 -0.01 -46.37 -6.65
CA LEU A 98 0.54 -47.50 -5.87
C LEU A 98 0.08 -47.50 -4.41
N GLY A 99 -0.05 -46.31 -3.80
CA GLY A 99 -0.56 -46.18 -2.43
C GLY A 99 -2.03 -46.59 -2.31
N THR A 100 -2.86 -46.24 -3.31
CA THR A 100 -4.27 -46.64 -3.34
C THR A 100 -4.43 -48.15 -3.51
N ALA A 101 -3.62 -48.81 -4.35
CA ALA A 101 -3.67 -50.27 -4.51
C ALA A 101 -3.29 -51.03 -3.23
N ALA A 102 -2.28 -50.57 -2.48
CA ALA A 102 -1.89 -51.18 -1.21
C ALA A 102 -2.97 -51.01 -0.13
N VAL A 103 -3.59 -49.82 -0.04
CA VAL A 103 -4.71 -49.56 0.87
C VAL A 103 -5.95 -50.36 0.47
N LEU A 104 -6.22 -50.52 -0.83
CA LEU A 104 -7.34 -51.34 -1.32
C LEU A 104 -7.11 -52.82 -1.02
N ALA A 105 -5.89 -53.34 -1.20
CA ALA A 105 -5.57 -54.73 -0.88
C ALA A 105 -5.67 -55.00 0.63
N LEU A 106 -5.21 -54.05 1.46
CA LEU A 106 -5.36 -54.11 2.91
C LEU A 106 -6.83 -54.06 3.32
N ALA A 107 -7.62 -53.16 2.73
CA ALA A 107 -9.06 -53.06 2.98
C ALA A 107 -9.81 -54.34 2.57
N ILE A 108 -9.50 -54.93 1.40
CA ILE A 108 -10.10 -56.19 0.94
C ILE A 108 -9.73 -57.35 1.88
N GLY A 109 -8.49 -57.38 2.40
CA GLY A 109 -8.05 -58.37 3.39
C GLY A 109 -8.80 -58.25 4.73
N ILE A 110 -9.13 -57.03 5.16
CA ILE A 110 -9.91 -56.75 6.37
C ILE A 110 -11.41 -57.06 6.16
N VAL A 111 -11.95 -56.75 4.98
CA VAL A 111 -13.36 -57.03 4.62
C VAL A 111 -13.63 -58.53 4.54
N ARG A 112 -12.74 -59.31 3.92
CA ARG A 112 -12.86 -60.78 3.90
C ARG A 112 -12.74 -61.43 5.27
N ARG A 113 -12.13 -60.72 6.24
CA ARG A 113 -12.07 -61.14 7.65
C ARG A 113 -13.33 -60.76 8.43
N THR A 114 -14.15 -59.86 7.89
CA THR A 114 -15.36 -59.31 8.53
C THR A 114 -16.67 -59.75 7.85
N ASP A 115 -16.60 -60.58 6.78
CA ASP A 115 -17.75 -61.25 6.14
C ASP A 115 -18.47 -62.30 7.04
N GLN A 116 -18.15 -62.38 8.34
CA GLN A 116 -19.09 -62.86 9.35
C GLN A 116 -19.87 -61.66 9.89
N MET A 117 -20.89 -61.23 9.14
CA MET A 117 -22.20 -60.72 9.58
C MET A 117 -22.78 -59.79 8.50
N PRO A 118 -24.02 -60.02 8.03
CA PRO A 118 -24.65 -59.18 7.03
C PRO A 118 -25.44 -58.05 7.70
N GLY A 119 -25.45 -56.87 7.08
CA GLY A 119 -26.25 -55.74 7.55
C GLY A 119 -26.22 -54.57 6.58
N THR A 120 -26.92 -54.72 5.46
CA THR A 120 -27.33 -53.64 4.55
C THR A 120 -27.93 -52.45 5.30
N LEU A 121 -27.68 -51.23 4.81
CA LEU A 121 -28.73 -50.27 4.44
C LEU A 121 -28.18 -49.23 3.46
N LEU A 122 -28.86 -49.12 2.31
CA LEU A 122 -28.67 -48.13 1.25
C LEU A 122 -29.32 -46.80 1.66
N LEU A 123 -28.70 -45.68 1.28
CA LEU A 123 -29.37 -44.37 1.14
C LEU A 123 -29.07 -43.80 -0.27
N PRO A 124 -30.03 -43.10 -0.92
CA PRO A 124 -29.93 -42.74 -2.32
C PRO A 124 -29.19 -41.41 -2.57
N ALA A 125 -28.63 -41.29 -3.77
CA ALA A 125 -27.86 -40.16 -4.26
C ALA A 125 -28.72 -38.90 -4.52
N HIS A 126 -28.30 -37.76 -3.96
CA HIS A 126 -28.83 -36.45 -4.34
C HIS A 126 -28.23 -35.96 -5.65
N ARG A 127 -29.12 -35.55 -6.56
CA ARG A 127 -28.83 -35.04 -7.90
C ARG A 127 -28.30 -33.60 -7.81
N ALA A 128 -27.10 -33.36 -8.33
CA ALA A 128 -26.52 -32.03 -8.42
C ALA A 128 -27.30 -31.14 -9.41
N ALA A 129 -27.74 -29.98 -8.93
CA ALA A 129 -28.36 -28.93 -9.74
C ALA A 129 -27.29 -28.21 -10.59
N GLN A 130 -27.57 -28.02 -11.88
CA GLN A 130 -26.71 -27.33 -12.84
C GLN A 130 -26.87 -25.80 -12.68
N ALA A 131 -25.74 -25.07 -12.75
CA ALA A 131 -25.69 -23.61 -12.75
C ALA A 131 -25.75 -23.04 -14.18
N PRO A 132 -26.37 -21.86 -14.40
CA PRO A 132 -26.54 -21.28 -15.75
C PRO A 132 -25.25 -20.63 -16.30
N PRO A 133 -25.12 -20.47 -17.63
CA PRO A 133 -23.92 -19.91 -18.27
C PRO A 133 -23.80 -18.39 -18.12
N ARG A 134 -22.55 -17.92 -17.95
CA ARG A 134 -22.16 -16.50 -17.88
C ARG A 134 -22.21 -15.84 -19.28
N PRO A 135 -22.65 -14.57 -19.41
CA PRO A 135 -22.57 -13.84 -20.66
C PRO A 135 -21.14 -13.34 -20.95
N THR A 136 -20.67 -13.59 -22.16
CA THR A 136 -19.39 -13.11 -22.71
C THR A 136 -19.49 -11.64 -23.09
N ARG A 137 -18.66 -10.78 -22.48
CA ARG A 137 -18.58 -9.35 -22.80
C ARG A 137 -17.54 -9.11 -23.90
N ALA A 138 -17.94 -8.44 -24.98
CA ALA A 138 -17.03 -8.04 -26.06
C ALA A 138 -16.01 -6.97 -25.60
N PRO A 139 -14.79 -6.95 -26.15
CA PRO A 139 -13.78 -5.96 -25.80
C PRO A 139 -14.15 -4.57 -26.33
N SER A 140 -14.12 -3.56 -25.45
CA SER A 140 -14.22 -2.16 -25.83
C SER A 140 -12.93 -1.72 -26.52
N ARG A 141 -13.04 -1.35 -27.79
CA ARG A 141 -11.94 -0.79 -28.59
C ARG A 141 -11.68 0.65 -28.12
N MET A 142 -10.55 0.89 -27.45
CA MET A 142 -10.10 2.26 -27.19
C MET A 142 -9.77 2.92 -28.52
N VAL A 143 -10.43 4.04 -28.81
CA VAL A 143 -10.04 4.91 -29.92
C VAL A 143 -8.78 5.64 -29.46
N LYS A 144 -7.65 5.33 -30.11
CA LYS A 144 -6.39 6.03 -29.92
C LYS A 144 -6.55 7.41 -30.55
N VAL A 145 -6.88 8.42 -29.74
CA VAL A 145 -6.89 9.82 -30.18
C VAL A 145 -5.43 10.22 -30.38
N PRO A 146 -5.01 10.63 -31.60
CA PRO A 146 -3.66 11.12 -31.81
C PRO A 146 -3.44 12.40 -31.00
N PRO A 147 -2.26 12.56 -30.37
CA PRO A 147 -1.97 13.78 -29.64
C PRO A 147 -2.05 14.99 -30.59
N PRO A 148 -2.56 16.14 -30.13
CA PRO A 148 -2.55 17.36 -30.94
C PRO A 148 -1.11 17.71 -31.33
N ALA A 149 -0.91 18.08 -32.60
CA ALA A 149 0.41 18.37 -33.15
C ALA A 149 1.05 19.63 -32.55
N GLU A 150 0.24 20.50 -31.94
CA GLU A 150 0.70 21.74 -31.32
C GLU A 150 0.29 21.78 -29.86
N PRO A 151 1.20 22.24 -28.97
CA PRO A 151 0.87 22.43 -27.57
C PRO A 151 -0.22 23.52 -27.46
N PRO A 152 -1.19 23.35 -26.54
CA PRO A 152 -2.15 24.39 -26.20
C PRO A 152 -1.45 25.73 -25.96
N ALA A 153 -1.99 26.84 -26.47
CA ALA A 153 -1.37 28.18 -26.39
C ALA A 153 -0.91 28.57 -24.97
N LYS A 154 -1.65 28.14 -23.94
CA LYS A 154 -1.31 28.35 -22.52
C LYS A 154 0.02 27.72 -22.08
N LEU A 155 0.47 26.66 -22.75
CA LEU A 155 1.75 25.98 -22.49
C LEU A 155 2.90 26.58 -23.30
N ALA A 156 2.60 27.20 -24.45
CA ALA A 156 3.58 27.96 -25.22
C ALA A 156 3.96 29.29 -24.53
N GLU A 157 3.03 29.89 -23.77
CA GLU A 157 3.25 31.12 -23.01
C GLU A 157 4.09 30.94 -21.73
N ALA A 158 4.22 29.71 -21.22
CA ALA A 158 4.93 29.41 -19.97
C ALA A 158 5.70 28.07 -20.06
N PRO A 159 6.78 27.98 -20.85
CA PRO A 159 7.56 26.75 -21.01
C PRO A 159 8.21 26.27 -19.70
N ASP A 160 8.47 27.19 -18.77
CA ASP A 160 9.16 26.90 -17.51
C ASP A 160 8.25 26.32 -16.41
N LEU A 161 6.92 26.29 -16.63
CA LEU A 161 5.94 25.79 -15.65
C LEU A 161 6.23 24.35 -15.17
N PHE A 162 6.99 23.57 -15.95
CA PHE A 162 7.33 22.19 -15.65
C PHE A 162 8.79 21.97 -15.22
N MET A 163 9.66 22.98 -15.32
CA MET A 163 11.09 22.79 -15.03
C MET A 163 11.41 22.77 -13.54
N ASP A 164 10.54 23.35 -12.70
CA ASP A 164 10.74 23.42 -11.24
C ASP A 164 10.16 22.23 -10.45
N LEU A 165 9.59 21.22 -11.13
CA LEU A 165 9.13 20.02 -10.44
C LEU A 165 10.33 19.10 -10.15
N PRO A 166 10.59 18.73 -8.87
CA PRO A 166 11.73 17.90 -8.48
C PRO A 166 11.74 16.50 -9.13
N ILE A 167 10.58 16.05 -9.61
CA ILE A 167 10.40 14.81 -10.38
C ILE A 167 11.07 14.90 -11.76
N ILE A 168 11.03 16.07 -12.41
CA ILE A 168 11.59 16.29 -13.76
C ILE A 168 13.11 16.49 -13.69
N ARG A 169 13.61 17.15 -12.64
CA ARG A 169 15.06 17.37 -12.43
C ARG A 169 15.89 16.09 -12.30
N ASN A 170 15.26 14.96 -11.96
CA ASN A 170 15.94 13.67 -11.78
C ASN A 170 15.44 12.59 -12.75
N LEU A 171 14.74 12.96 -13.83
CA LEU A 171 14.22 11.99 -14.80
C LEU A 171 15.35 11.19 -15.48
N ASP A 172 16.51 11.81 -15.74
CA ASP A 172 17.72 11.11 -16.22
C ASP A 172 18.30 10.12 -15.21
N LYS A 173 18.01 10.26 -13.91
CA LYS A 173 18.42 9.26 -12.91
C LYS A 173 17.51 8.02 -12.95
N LEU A 174 16.30 8.18 -13.47
CA LEU A 174 15.33 7.10 -13.63
C LEU A 174 15.50 6.37 -14.98
N THR A 175 16.40 6.78 -15.88
CA THR A 175 16.65 6.02 -17.12
C THR A 175 17.65 4.87 -16.91
N HIS A 176 18.44 4.93 -15.84
CA HIS A 176 19.40 3.89 -15.45
C HIS A 176 18.79 2.85 -14.48
N PHE A 177 17.62 2.30 -14.80
CA PHE A 177 16.97 1.24 -14.01
C PHE A 177 17.79 -0.05 -13.90
N GLU A 178 18.77 -0.27 -14.80
CA GLU A 178 19.63 -1.46 -14.80
C GLU A 178 20.54 -1.54 -13.57
N ALA A 179 20.89 -0.41 -12.95
CA ALA A 179 21.74 -0.39 -11.75
C ALA A 179 21.02 -0.85 -10.47
N ILE A 180 19.69 -0.82 -10.46
CA ILE A 180 18.87 -1.20 -9.28
C ILE A 180 18.69 -2.72 -9.20
N GLN A 181 18.88 -3.47 -10.30
CA GLN A 181 18.71 -4.93 -10.28
C GLN A 181 19.94 -5.70 -9.75
N THR A 182 21.12 -5.07 -9.70
CA THR A 182 22.37 -5.73 -9.30
C THR A 182 22.87 -5.35 -7.92
N THR A 183 22.24 -4.37 -7.26
CA THR A 183 22.56 -3.99 -5.88
C THR A 183 21.63 -4.72 -4.90
N THR A 184 22.11 -5.85 -4.38
CA THR A 184 21.57 -6.41 -3.14
C THR A 184 21.89 -5.46 -1.98
N LEU A 185 20.92 -5.16 -1.12
CA LEU A 185 21.00 -4.25 0.03
C LEU A 185 21.97 -4.69 1.15
N ASP A 186 22.89 -5.62 0.86
CA ASP A 186 23.81 -6.21 1.84
C ASP A 186 25.25 -5.67 1.75
N ASP A 187 25.56 -4.77 0.81
CA ASP A 187 26.89 -4.10 0.74
C ASP A 187 26.90 -2.75 1.49
N GLU A 188 26.36 -2.72 2.71
CA GLU A 188 26.74 -1.69 3.68
C GLU A 188 28.11 -2.07 4.29
N SER A 189 29.16 -2.03 3.47
CA SER A 189 30.52 -2.13 3.95
C SER A 189 30.93 -0.77 4.52
N ALA A 190 30.80 -0.67 5.85
CA ALA A 190 31.68 0.05 6.76
C ALA A 190 32.26 1.38 6.25
N THR A 191 31.67 2.48 6.70
CA THR A 191 32.32 3.79 6.78
C THR A 191 33.59 3.65 7.63
N PRO A 192 34.80 3.99 7.15
CA PRO A 192 35.90 4.32 8.03
C PRO A 192 35.71 5.77 8.47
N ASP A 193 35.43 5.94 9.76
CA ASP A 193 35.54 7.21 10.46
C ASP A 193 36.89 7.91 10.16
N GLY A 194 36.80 9.21 9.88
CA GLY A 194 37.80 10.20 10.26
C GLY A 194 39.12 10.25 9.50
N GLN A 195 39.26 11.22 8.59
CA GLN A 195 40.50 12.02 8.53
C GLN A 195 40.20 13.41 7.91
N GLU A 196 40.52 14.46 8.67
CA GLU A 196 40.41 15.87 8.31
C GLU A 196 41.25 16.25 7.05
N PRO A 197 40.83 17.27 6.28
CA PRO A 197 41.66 17.82 5.21
C PRO A 197 42.82 18.67 5.78
N PRO A 198 44.01 18.68 5.14
CA PRO A 198 45.16 19.42 5.64
C PRO A 198 44.96 20.94 5.52
N SER A 199 45.26 21.61 6.62
CA SER A 199 45.49 23.06 6.74
C SER A 199 46.69 23.47 5.88
N ASN A 200 46.44 24.21 4.79
CA ASN A 200 47.50 24.88 4.04
C ASN A 200 47.92 26.18 4.75
N GLY A 201 49.21 26.26 5.08
CA GLY A 201 49.89 27.50 5.44
C GLY A 201 50.29 28.32 4.22
#